data_AF-A0A645D8Y6-F1
#
_entry.id   AF-A0A645D8Y6-F1
#
_cell.length_a   1.000
_cell.length_b   1.000
_cell.length_c   1.000
_cell.angle_alpha   90.00
_cell.angle_beta   90.00
_cell.angle_gamma   90.00
#
_symmetry.space_group_name_H-M   'P 1'
#
loop_
_entity.id
_entity.type
_entity.pdbx_description
1 polymer ?
#
loop_
_entity_poly.entity_id
_entity_poly.type
_entity_poly.pdbx_seq_one_letter_code
_entity_poly.pdbx_strand_id
1 'polypeptide(L)' 'MIPRNHRVEEALEAAQKGDYNVMKRLVKVLSTPYAYTEEQKEYCTLPEAVNRPYRTFCGT' A
#
# COMPACT_ATOMS: atom_id res chain seq x y z
N MET A 1 8.46 5.76 -3.42
CA MET A 1 7.49 4.73 -3.06
C MET A 1 6.18 5.42 -2.71
N ILE A 2 5.04 4.93 -3.23
CA ILE A 2 3.70 5.52 -3.02
C ILE A 2 2.84 4.46 -2.33
N PRO A 3 2.19 4.75 -1.19
CA PRO A 3 1.38 3.78 -0.47
C PRO A 3 0.14 3.43 -1.29
N ARG A 4 -0.11 2.14 -1.50
CA ARG A 4 -1.33 1.64 -2.14
C ARG A 4 -2.47 1.62 -1.14
N ASN A 5 -3.71 1.90 -1.59
CA ASN A 5 -4.89 1.91 -0.71
C ASN A 5 -5.00 0.67 0.18
N HIS A 6 -4.80 -0.53 -0.36
CA HIS A 6 -4.88 -1.77 0.43
C HIS A 6 -3.94 -1.80 1.65
N ARG A 7 -2.74 -1.20 1.56
CA ARG A 7 -1.79 -1.11 2.68
C ARG A 7 -2.21 -0.09 3.72
N VAL A 8 -2.91 0.95 3.29
CA VAL A 8 -3.49 1.96 4.19
C VAL A 8 -4.68 1.36 4.93
N GLU A 9 -5.55 0.62 4.23
CA GLU A 9 -6.68 -0.08 4.85
C GLU A 9 -6.23 -1.11 5.88
N GLU A 10 -5.23 -1.95 5.56
CA GLU A 10 -4.63 -2.90 6.50
C GLU A 10 -4.12 -2.21 7.78
N ALA A 11 -3.44 -1.07 7.64
CA ALA A 11 -2.94 -0.30 8.77
C ALA A 11 -4.07 0.28 9.64
N LEU A 12 -5.17 0.71 9.02
CA LEU A 12 -6.35 1.24 9.73
C LEU A 12 -7.11 0.12 10.46
N GLU A 13 -7.30 -1.04 9.81
CA GLU A 13 -7.94 -2.21 10.43
C GLU A 13 -7.13 -2.73 11.63
N ALA A 14 -5.81 -2.80 11.51
CA ALA A 14 -4.93 -3.18 12.62
C ALA A 14 -5.04 -2.18 13.79
N ALA A 15 -5.04 -0.89 13.48
CA ALA A 15 -5.20 0.16 14.48
C ALA A 15 -6.56 0.11 15.18
N GLN A 16 -7.65 -0.24 14.47
CA GLN A 16 -8.97 -0.47 15.10
C GLN A 16 -8.96 -1.64 16.09
N LYS A 17 -8.10 -2.64 15.88
CA LYS A 17 -7.89 -3.77 16.81
C LYS A 17 -6.91 -3.44 17.94
N GLY A 18 -6.41 -2.21 17.99
CA GLY A 18 -5.44 -1.72 18.98
C GLY A 18 -3.97 -1.95 18.60
N ASP A 19 -3.68 -2.50 17.43
CA ASP A 19 -2.31 -2.68 16.95
C ASP A 19 -1.88 -1.53 16.03
N TYR A 20 -1.18 -0.56 16.62
CA TYR A 20 -0.62 0.59 15.90
C TYR A 20 0.73 0.31 15.23
N ASN A 21 1.29 -0.90 15.36
CA ASN A 21 2.62 -1.21 14.85
C ASN A 21 2.64 -1.16 13.31
N VAL A 22 1.58 -1.66 12.66
CA VAL A 22 1.42 -1.61 11.19
C VAL A 22 1.40 -0.16 10.68
N MET A 23 0.64 0.71 11.33
CA MET A 23 0.60 2.14 11.02
C MET A 23 1.98 2.80 11.20
N LYS A 24 2.67 2.52 12.31
CA LYS A 24 4.02 3.08 12.57
C LYS A 24 5.03 2.64 11.52
N ARG A 25 5.02 1.36 11.12
CA ARG A 25 5.87 0.83 10.04
C ARG A 25 5.57 1.55 8.72
N LEU A 26 4.30 1.73 8.38
CA LEU A 26 3.88 2.46 7.18
C LEU A 26 4.40 3.91 7.17
N VAL A 27 4.23 4.65 8.27
CA VAL A 27 4.70 6.04 8.41
C VAL A 27 6.23 6.14 8.34
N LYS A 28 6.95 5.20 8.97
CA LYS A 28 8.42 5.13 8.91
C LYS A 28 8.91 4.96 7.46
N VAL A 29 8.28 4.06 6.72
CA VAL A 29 8.60 3.81 5.31
C VAL A 29 8.29 5.02 4.42
N LEU A 30 7.18 5.72 4.68
CA LEU A 30 6.79 6.92 3.94
C LEU A 30 7.66 8.14 4.23
N SER A 31 8.37 8.17 5.37
CA SER A 31 9.26 9.26 5.73
C SER A 31 10.51 9.31 4.83
N THR A 32 10.89 8.19 4.21
CA THR A 32 12.07 8.09 3.33
C THR A 32 11.74 7.35 2.02
N PRO A 33 10.80 7.85 1.19
CA PRO A 33 10.15 7.07 0.15
C PRO A 33 11.07 6.63 -1.00
N TYR A 34 12.30 7.14 -1.08
CA TYR A 34 13.30 6.83 -2.11
C TYR A 34 14.53 6.10 -1.55
N ALA A 35 14.47 5.58 -0.33
CA ALA A 35 15.60 4.89 0.30
C ALA A 35 15.84 3.46 -0.25
N TYR A 36 14.86 2.88 -0.95
CA TYR A 36 14.90 1.52 -1.51
C TYR A 36 15.35 0.45 -0.51
N THR A 37 14.90 0.55 0.74
CA THR A 37 15.25 -0.41 1.80
C THR A 37 14.53 -1.75 1.62
N GLU A 38 14.99 -2.79 2.30
CA GLU A 38 14.32 -4.10 2.25
C GLU A 38 12.91 -4.04 2.86
N GLU A 39 12.73 -3.26 3.93
CA GLU A 39 11.40 -2.97 4.51
C GLU A 39 10.45 -2.35 3.47
N GLN A 40 10.97 -1.56 2.51
CA GLN A 40 10.16 -0.94 1.44
C GLN A 40 9.73 -1.91 0.34
N LYS A 41 10.47 -3.02 0.13
CA LYS A 41 10.15 -3.99 -0.95
C LYS A 41 8.74 -4.54 -0.77
N GLU A 42 8.35 -4.90 0.45
CA GLU A 42 7.04 -5.45 0.80
C GLU A 42 5.88 -4.50 0.45
N TYR A 43 6.10 -3.20 0.55
CA TYR A 43 5.09 -2.19 0.21
C TYR A 43 5.14 -1.74 -1.25
N CYS A 44 6.20 -2.07 -1.99
CA CYS A 44 6.31 -1.85 -3.43
C CYS A 44 5.71 -2.99 -4.25
N THR A 45 5.38 -4.12 -3.61
CA THR A 45 4.74 -5.26 -4.25
C THR A 45 3.40 -4.86 -4.86
N LEU A 46 3.17 -5.28 -6.10
CA LEU A 46 1.88 -5.09 -6.76
C LEU A 46 0.81 -5.89 -6.00
N PRO A 47 -0.40 -5.34 -5.83
CA PRO A 47 -1.53 -6.15 -5.38
C PRO A 47 -1.76 -7.30 -6.38
N GLU A 48 -2.37 -8.38 -5.91
CA GLU A 48 -2.76 -9.49 -6.78
C GLU A 48 -3.47 -8.97 -8.03
N ALA A 49 -3.10 -9.54 -9.18
CA ALA A 49 -3.64 -9.12 -10.46
C ALA A 49 -5.16 -9.30 -10.42
N VAL A 50 -5.86 -8.17 -10.33
CA VAL A 50 -7.31 -8.17 -10.42
C VAL A 50 -7.63 -8.55 -11.88
N ASN A 51 -8.11 -9.78 -12.09
CA ASN A 51 -8.44 -10.36 -13.39
C ASN A 51 -9.73 -9.74 -13.97
N ARG A 52 -9.80 -8.41 -13.95
CA ARG A 52 -10.88 -7.62 -14.52
C ARG A 52 -10.31 -6.97 -15.78
N PRO A 53 -10.94 -7.17 -16.96
CA PRO A 53 -10.48 -6.53 -18.18
C PRO A 53 -10.50 -5.00 -18.01
N TYR A 54 -9.45 -4.33 -18.48
CA TYR A 54 -9.39 -2.87 -18.51
C TYR A 54 -10.51 -2.36 -19.42
N ARG A 55 -11.45 -1.61 -18.84
CA ARG A 55 -12.62 -1.10 -19.56
C ARG A 55 -12.38 0.34 -19.96
N THR A 56 -12.09 0.58 -21.24
CA THR A 56 -11.97 1.92 -21.82
C THR A 56 -13.34 2.43 -22.24
N PHE A 57 -13.63 3.70 -21.94
CA PHE A 57 -14.85 4.39 -22.38
C PHE A 57 -14.56 5.43 -23.48
N CYS A 58 -13.52 5.23 -24.29
CA CYS A 58 -13.28 6.06 -25.47
C CYS A 58 -14.25 5.64 -26.59
N GLY A 59 -15.50 6.08 -26.45
CA GLY A 59 -16.58 5.89 -27.43
C GLY A 59 -17.21 7.23 -27.75
N THR A 60 -16.52 8.02 -28.58
CA THR A 60 -17.11 8.81 -29.66
C THR A 60 -16.39 8.40 -30.93
#